data_AF-A0A433D5R9-F1
#
_entry.id   AF-A0A433D5R9-F1
#
_cell.length_a   1.000
_cell.length_b   1.000
_cell.length_c   1.000
_cell.angle_alpha   90.00
_cell.angle_beta   90.00
_cell.angle_gamma   90.00
#
_symmetry.space_group_name_H-M   'P 1'
#
loop_
_entity.id
_entity.type
_entity.pdbx_description
1 polymer ?
#
loop_
_entity_poly.entity_id
_entity_poly.type
_entity_poly.pdbx_seq_one_letter_code
_entity_poly.pdbx_strand_id
1 'polypeptide(L)'
;MPRDKKNKPPKDPLSLDPDSLQQGELYICKIKLVKLALFEGWNDDMCCFSLLREESTPMRWSEARYLPGEFSAFEAFDPMGNPKLSLWENMHKPRISGNWFEKFEEARRKQRVWIAGIDRDDVDLVPPPHVD
;
A
#
# COMPACT_ATOMS: atom_id res chain seq x y z
N MET A 1 42.41 -5.17 -21.62
CA MET A 1 40.99 -5.57 -21.82
C MET A 1 40.10 -4.41 -21.35
N PRO A 2 39.12 -3.91 -22.13
CA PRO A 2 38.36 -2.75 -21.72
C PRO A 2 37.01 -3.09 -21.08
N ARG A 3 36.83 -2.50 -19.89
CA ARG A 3 35.61 -1.95 -19.28
C ARG A 3 34.53 -2.92 -18.82
N ASP A 4 34.57 -3.19 -17.52
CA ASP A 4 33.42 -3.56 -16.70
C ASP A 4 32.23 -2.66 -16.99
N LYS A 5 31.12 -3.30 -17.38
CA LYS A 5 29.82 -2.66 -17.53
C LYS A 5 29.43 -2.11 -16.15
N LYS A 6 29.32 -0.78 -16.05
CA LYS A 6 28.77 -0.08 -14.89
C LYS A 6 27.44 -0.72 -14.51
N ASN A 7 27.42 -1.45 -13.39
CA ASN A 7 26.19 -1.72 -12.66
C ASN A 7 25.62 -0.36 -12.24
N LYS A 8 24.65 0.14 -13.00
CA LYS A 8 23.83 1.26 -12.54
C LYS A 8 23.11 0.77 -11.28
N PRO A 9 23.15 1.52 -10.17
CA PRO A 9 22.30 1.21 -9.03
C PRO A 9 20.84 1.16 -9.51
N PRO A 10 19.98 0.29 -8.92
CA PRO A 10 18.57 0.28 -9.23
C PRO A 10 18.05 1.71 -9.10
N LYS A 11 17.39 2.23 -10.15
CA LYS A 11 16.72 3.52 -10.05
C LYS A 11 15.75 3.42 -8.89
N ASP A 12 15.84 4.35 -7.94
CA ASP A 12 14.83 4.48 -6.91
C ASP A 12 13.46 4.48 -7.59
N PRO A 13 12.50 3.70 -7.07
CA PRO A 13 11.17 3.65 -7.61
C PRO A 13 10.61 5.08 -7.62
N LEU A 14 10.04 5.49 -8.76
CA LEU A 14 9.46 6.82 -8.90
C LEU A 14 8.17 6.84 -8.10
N SER A 15 8.02 7.83 -7.22
CA SER A 15 6.75 8.07 -6.54
C SER A 15 5.72 8.52 -7.58
N LEU A 16 4.49 8.07 -7.39
CA LEU A 16 3.35 8.52 -8.16
C LEU A 16 3.02 9.97 -7.84
N ASP A 17 2.50 10.67 -8.84
CA ASP A 17 1.87 11.97 -8.66
C ASP A 17 0.56 11.78 -7.86
N PRO A 18 0.28 12.58 -6.81
CA PRO A 18 -0.99 12.54 -6.08
C PRO A 18 -2.23 12.56 -6.99
N ASP A 19 -2.19 13.28 -8.11
CA ASP A 19 -3.31 13.37 -9.06
C ASP A 19 -3.53 12.06 -9.85
N SER A 20 -2.53 11.18 -9.89
CA SER A 20 -2.60 9.87 -10.56
C SER A 20 -3.13 8.75 -9.67
N LEU A 21 -3.40 9.03 -8.39
CA LEU A 21 -3.91 8.03 -7.45
C LEU A 21 -5.38 7.71 -7.75
N GLN A 22 -5.70 6.42 -7.72
CA GLN A 22 -7.03 5.90 -8.01
C GLN A 22 -7.72 5.50 -6.71
N GLN A 23 -8.94 5.99 -6.54
CA GLN A 23 -9.76 5.69 -5.37
C GLN A 23 -10.03 4.18 -5.28
N GLY A 24 -9.85 3.62 -4.08
CA GLY A 24 -9.96 2.18 -3.83
C GLY A 24 -8.70 1.38 -4.15
N GLU A 25 -7.63 2.00 -4.66
CA GLU A 25 -6.36 1.32 -4.89
C GLU A 25 -5.43 1.34 -3.68
N LEU A 26 -4.55 0.34 -3.64
CA LEU A 26 -3.58 0.13 -2.57
C LEU A 26 -2.19 0.64 -2.96
N TYR A 27 -1.61 1.43 -2.07
CA TYR A 27 -0.31 2.06 -2.23
C TYR A 27 0.60 1.76 -1.05
N ILE A 28 1.89 1.75 -1.35
CA ILE A 28 2.94 1.90 -0.36
C ILE A 28 3.11 3.39 -0.17
N CYS A 29 2.76 3.91 1.00
CA CYS A 29 2.92 5.32 1.31
C CYS A 29 4.11 5.49 2.27
N LYS A 30 5.06 6.33 1.86
CA LYS A 30 6.12 6.83 2.72
C LYS A 30 5.69 8.20 3.25
N ILE A 31 5.34 8.24 4.52
CA ILE A 31 5.07 9.48 5.26
C ILE A 31 6.22 9.64 6.26
N LYS A 32 5.96 9.54 7.57
CA LYS A 32 7.01 9.40 8.61
C LYS A 32 7.61 7.99 8.63
N LEU A 33 6.77 7.00 8.39
CA LEU A 33 7.12 5.59 8.22
C LEU A 33 6.48 5.10 6.93
N VAL A 34 7.00 3.99 6.42
CA VAL A 34 6.40 3.31 5.27
C VAL A 34 5.20 2.48 5.76
N LYS A 35 4.07 2.61 5.07
CA LYS A 35 2.78 2.01 5.45
C LYS A 35 2.04 1.53 4.19
N LEU A 36 1.24 0.47 4.34
CA LEU A 36 0.22 0.12 3.34
C LEU A 36 -0.96 1.07 3.54
N ALA A 37 -1.43 1.64 2.44
CA ALA A 37 -2.49 2.63 2.43
C ALA A 37 -3.50 2.30 1.33
N LEU A 38 -4.79 2.33 1.67
CA LEU A 38 -5.87 2.40 0.69
C LEU A 38 -6.16 3.87 0.43
N PHE A 39 -6.14 4.30 -0.83
CA PHE A 39 -6.52 5.67 -1.18
C PHE A 39 -8.03 5.80 -1.25
N GLU A 40 -8.60 6.69 -0.44
CA GLU A 40 -10.05 6.88 -0.33
C GLU A 40 -10.57 8.02 -1.22
N GLY A 41 -9.66 8.80 -1.82
CA GLY A 41 -9.97 9.92 -2.70
C GLY A 41 -9.52 11.26 -2.13
N TRP A 42 -9.99 12.34 -2.77
CA TRP A 42 -9.72 13.71 -2.37
C TRP A 42 -10.87 14.26 -1.50
N ASN A 43 -10.50 15.05 -0.50
CA ASN A 43 -11.44 15.86 0.28
C ASN A 43 -10.84 17.26 0.40
N ASP A 44 -11.47 18.21 -0.30
CA ASP A 44 -10.89 19.52 -0.61
C ASP A 44 -9.48 19.36 -1.22
N ASP A 45 -8.46 19.95 -0.61
CA ASP A 45 -7.06 19.88 -1.06
C ASP A 45 -6.27 18.70 -0.45
N MET A 46 -6.94 17.79 0.28
CA MET A 46 -6.31 16.73 1.04
C MET A 46 -6.54 15.35 0.41
N CYS A 47 -5.47 14.57 0.31
CA CYS A 47 -5.55 13.14 -0.04
C CYS A 47 -5.96 12.32 1.20
N CYS A 48 -7.06 11.59 1.10
CA CYS A 48 -7.58 10.73 2.18
C CYS A 48 -7.08 9.29 2.03
N PHE A 49 -6.62 8.70 3.14
CA PHE A 49 -6.11 7.33 3.17
C PHE A 49 -6.63 6.56 4.38
N SER A 50 -6.91 5.28 4.16
CA SER A 50 -6.96 4.26 5.20
C SER A 50 -5.56 3.66 5.35
N LEU A 51 -4.88 3.88 6.47
CA LEU A 51 -3.53 3.36 6.75
C LEU A 51 -3.55 2.09 7.59
N LEU A 52 -2.80 1.07 7.18
CA LEU A 52 -2.62 -0.16 7.95
C LEU A 52 -1.67 0.03 9.14
N ARG A 53 -2.17 -0.23 10.34
CA ARG A 53 -1.45 -0.26 11.61
C ARG A 53 -1.01 -1.68 11.90
N GLU A 54 0.14 -2.06 11.35
CA GLU A 54 0.75 -3.38 11.55
C GLU A 54 1.30 -3.62 12.97
N GLU A 55 1.50 -2.54 13.73
CA GLU A 55 1.97 -2.60 15.12
C GLU A 55 0.91 -3.07 16.12
N SER A 56 -0.37 -3.14 15.72
CA SER A 56 -1.46 -3.62 16.57
C SER A 56 -1.81 -5.07 16.29
N THR A 57 -2.19 -5.82 17.33
CA THR A 57 -2.75 -7.17 17.22
C THR A 57 -4.17 -7.18 17.79
N PRO A 58 -5.22 -7.41 16.97
CA PRO A 58 -5.19 -7.59 15.52
C PRO A 58 -4.78 -6.31 14.77
N MET A 59 -4.35 -6.46 13.51
CA MET A 59 -4.05 -5.32 12.64
C MET A 59 -5.27 -4.42 12.49
N ARG A 60 -5.05 -3.10 12.45
CA ARG A 60 -6.14 -2.10 12.39
C ARG A 60 -5.93 -1.13 11.24
N TRP A 61 -7.02 -0.53 10.79
CA TRP A 61 -6.99 0.57 9.82
C TRP A 61 -7.29 1.88 10.52
N SER A 62 -6.46 2.89 10.29
CA SER A 62 -6.70 4.27 10.76
C SER A 62 -6.84 5.21 9.58
N GLU A 63 -7.82 6.09 9.64
CA GLU A 63 -7.99 7.16 8.66
C GLU A 63 -6.90 8.23 8.83
N ALA A 64 -6.44 8.77 7.71
CA ALA A 64 -5.46 9.84 7.67
C ALA A 64 -5.71 10.74 6.46
N ARG A 65 -5.31 12.00 6.56
CA ARG A 65 -5.37 12.99 5.48
C ARG A 65 -4.03 13.68 5.37
N TYR A 66 -3.55 13.85 4.14
CA TYR A 66 -2.27 14.49 3.87
C TYR A 66 -2.40 15.46 2.71
N LEU A 67 -1.67 16.57 2.77
CA LEU A 67 -1.49 17.44 1.61
C LEU A 67 -0.58 16.74 0.58
N PRO A 68 -0.77 17.03 -0.72
CA PRO A 68 0.24 16.72 -1.73
C PRO A 68 1.62 17.23 -1.30
N GLY A 69 2.63 16.35 -1.36
CA GLY A 69 3.99 16.65 -0.92
C GLY A 69 4.31 16.26 0.55
N GLU A 70 3.32 15.94 1.37
CA GLU A 70 3.55 15.38 2.73
C GLU A 70 3.78 13.87 2.72
N PHE A 71 3.56 13.23 1.57
CA PHE A 71 3.73 11.79 1.39
C PHE A 71 4.34 11.48 0.03
N SER A 72 4.90 10.28 -0.11
CA SER A 72 5.23 9.68 -1.39
C SER A 72 4.47 8.37 -1.53
N ALA A 73 3.76 8.18 -2.64
CA ALA A 73 2.99 6.96 -2.91
C ALA A 73 3.65 6.14 -4.02
N PHE A 74 3.56 4.83 -3.90
CA PHE A 74 4.06 3.87 -4.88
C PHE A 74 3.05 2.73 -5.01
N GLU A 75 2.92 2.13 -6.19
CA GLU A 75 2.03 0.98 -6.36
C GLU A 75 2.42 -0.17 -5.41
N ALA A 76 1.45 -0.68 -4.64
CA ALA A 76 1.69 -1.80 -3.74
C ALA A 76 1.75 -3.15 -4.46
N PHE A 77 1.06 -3.27 -5.59
CA PHE A 77 0.95 -4.50 -6.36
C PHE A 77 1.34 -4.27 -7.82
N ASP A 78 1.85 -5.31 -8.46
CA ASP A 78 2.00 -5.34 -9.91
C ASP A 78 0.64 -5.57 -10.61
N PRO A 79 0.55 -5.45 -11.95
CA PRO A 79 -0.69 -5.69 -12.67
C PRO A 79 -1.25 -7.11 -12.56
N MET A 80 -0.43 -8.09 -12.14
CA MET A 80 -0.85 -9.46 -11.88
C MET A 80 -1.34 -9.65 -10.44
N GLY A 81 -1.29 -8.59 -9.64
CA GLY A 81 -1.73 -8.56 -8.26
C GLY A 81 -0.70 -9.06 -7.25
N ASN A 82 0.54 -9.31 -7.65
CA ASN A 82 1.61 -9.71 -6.73
C ASN A 82 2.14 -8.49 -5.96
N PRO A 83 2.43 -8.64 -4.66
CA PRO A 83 3.03 -7.56 -3.89
C PRO A 83 4.42 -7.21 -4.42
N LYS A 84 4.72 -5.92 -4.55
CA LYS A 84 6.05 -5.44 -4.97
C LYS A 84 7.04 -5.53 -3.81
N LEU A 85 7.47 -6.75 -3.47
CA LEU A 85 8.34 -7.02 -2.32
C LEU A 85 9.69 -6.29 -2.39
N SER A 86 10.31 -6.21 -3.57
CA SER A 86 11.58 -5.51 -3.75
C SER A 86 11.49 -4.02 -3.42
N LEU A 87 10.35 -3.39 -3.75
CA LEU A 87 10.04 -2.02 -3.38
C LEU A 87 9.93 -1.90 -1.85
N TRP A 88 9.21 -2.82 -1.22
CA TRP A 88 9.05 -2.86 0.23
C TRP A 88 10.37 -3.07 0.98
N GLU A 89 11.23 -3.98 0.53
CA GLU A 89 12.56 -4.25 1.12
C GLU A 89 13.48 -3.03 1.03
N ASN A 90 13.42 -2.30 -0.09
CA ASN A 90 14.24 -1.11 -0.29
C ASN A 90 13.76 0.07 0.54
N MET A 91 12.46 0.17 0.80
CA MET A 91 11.86 1.27 1.56
C MET A 91 11.82 1.04 3.08
N HIS A 92 11.78 -0.22 3.52
CA HIS A 92 11.85 -0.61 4.93
C HIS A 92 13.24 -1.09 5.33
N LYS A 93 14.07 -0.18 5.84
CA LYS A 93 15.22 -0.54 6.68
C LYS A 93 14.88 -0.26 8.16
N PRO A 94 14.85 -1.26 9.06
CA PRO A 94 15.23 -2.66 8.92
C PRO A 94 14.03 -3.61 8.71
N ARG A 95 14.28 -4.67 7.91
CA ARG A 95 13.49 -5.90 7.67
C ARG A 95 11.97 -5.74 7.61
N ILE A 96 11.42 -6.09 6.46
CA ILE A 96 10.04 -6.58 6.36
C ILE A 96 9.83 -7.54 7.53
N SER A 97 8.97 -7.18 8.48
CA SER A 97 8.64 -8.11 9.57
C SER A 97 8.16 -9.41 8.91
N GLY A 98 8.49 -10.57 9.48
CA GLY A 98 8.22 -11.88 8.86
C GLY A 98 6.76 -12.12 8.48
N ASN A 99 5.88 -11.19 8.85
CA ASN A 99 4.46 -11.18 8.60
C ASN A 99 4.01 -10.35 7.38
N TRP A 100 4.82 -10.26 6.32
CA TRP A 100 4.44 -9.50 5.12
C TRP A 100 3.18 -10.04 4.47
N PHE A 101 3.05 -11.36 4.40
CA PHE A 101 1.92 -12.04 3.79
C PHE A 101 0.60 -11.61 4.43
N GLU A 102 0.48 -11.66 5.77
CA GLU A 102 -0.75 -11.26 6.45
C GLU A 102 -1.06 -9.76 6.23
N LYS A 103 -0.05 -8.89 6.11
CA LYS A 103 -0.28 -7.47 5.81
C LYS A 103 -0.90 -7.26 4.44
N PHE A 104 -0.40 -7.96 3.41
CA PHE A 104 -0.94 -7.83 2.06
C PHE A 104 -2.30 -8.50 1.92
N GLU A 105 -2.52 -9.65 2.57
CA GLU A 105 -3.84 -10.29 2.63
C GLU A 105 -4.86 -9.37 3.33
N GLU A 106 -4.48 -8.74 4.44
CA GLU A 106 -5.34 -7.78 5.13
C GLU A 106 -5.61 -6.53 4.26
N ALA A 107 -4.61 -6.05 3.53
CA ALA A 107 -4.79 -4.96 2.57
C ALA A 107 -5.76 -5.34 1.44
N ARG A 108 -5.63 -6.52 0.85
CA ARG A 108 -6.56 -7.03 -0.16
C ARG A 108 -7.96 -7.23 0.42
N ARG A 109 -8.09 -7.73 1.64
CA ARG A 109 -9.37 -7.84 2.33
C ARG A 109 -10.03 -6.46 2.46
N LYS A 110 -9.29 -5.44 2.92
CA LYS A 110 -9.79 -4.07 3.03
C LYS A 110 -10.21 -3.48 1.67
N GLN A 111 -9.43 -3.71 0.62
CA GLN A 111 -9.77 -3.27 -0.74
C GLN A 111 -11.05 -3.97 -1.26
N ARG A 112 -11.23 -5.27 -1.01
CA ARG A 112 -12.48 -5.99 -1.36
C ARG A 112 -13.69 -5.40 -0.65
N VAL A 113 -13.58 -5.15 0.66
CA VAL A 113 -14.63 -4.51 1.46
C VAL A 113 -14.99 -3.13 0.89
N TRP A 114 -13.98 -2.33 0.54
CA TRP A 114 -14.18 -1.02 -0.10
C TRP A 114 -14.95 -1.12 -1.42
N ILE A 115 -14.51 -2.01 -2.32
CA ILE A 115 -15.15 -2.20 -3.64
C ILE A 115 -16.60 -2.67 -3.49
N ALA A 116 -16.86 -3.55 -2.51
CA ALA A 116 -18.19 -4.05 -2.24
C ALA A 116 -19.14 -2.99 -1.64
N GLY A 117 -18.63 -1.82 -1.24
CA GLY A 117 -19.41 -0.79 -0.57
C GLY A 117 -19.93 -1.24 0.80
N ILE A 118 -19.26 -2.21 1.43
CA ILE A 118 -19.64 -2.76 2.73
C ILE A 118 -19.05 -1.85 3.81
N ASP A 119 -19.92 -1.26 4.63
CA ASP A 119 -19.50 -0.43 5.75
C ASP A 119 -18.72 -1.24 6.80
N ARG A 120 -17.86 -0.56 7.58
CA ARG A 120 -16.91 -1.19 8.52
C ARG A 120 -17.56 -2.13 9.55
N ASP A 121 -18.86 -2.02 9.77
CA ASP A 121 -19.62 -2.81 10.74
C ASP A 121 -20.16 -4.15 10.18
N ASP A 122 -20.12 -4.36 8.86
CA ASP A 122 -20.66 -5.55 8.17
C ASP A 122 -19.57 -6.52 7.66
N VAL A 123 -18.32 -6.34 8.10
CA VAL A 123 -17.13 -7.07 7.60
C VAL A 123 -17.12 -8.58 7.86
N ASP A 124 -18.00 -9.09 8.73
CA ASP A 124 -18.16 -10.52 9.00
C ASP A 124 -18.95 -11.27 7.90
N LEU A 125 -19.49 -10.55 6.90
CA LEU A 125 -20.33 -11.13 5.85
C LEU A 125 -19.62 -11.36 4.51
N VAL A 126 -18.31 -11.07 4.39
CA VAL A 126 -17.58 -11.34 3.14
C VAL A 126 -17.13 -12.81 3.13
N PRO A 127 -17.75 -13.69 2.33
CA PRO A 127 -17.29 -15.06 2.23
C PRO A 127 -15.87 -15.11 1.65
N PRO A 128 -15.00 -16.03 2.12
CA PRO A 128 -13.70 -16.24 1.50
C PRO A 128 -13.87 -16.60 0.02
N PRO A 129 -12.91 -16.25 -0.84
CA PRO A 129 -12.98 -16.62 -2.26
C PRO A 129 -13.12 -18.13 -2.39
N HIS A 130 -14.10 -18.59 -3.16
CA HIS A 130 -14.16 -19.98 -3.58
C HIS A 130 -12.92 -20.28 -4.42
N VAL A 131 -12.10 -21.21 -3.93
CA VAL A 131 -11.10 -21.89 -4.75
C VAL A 131 -11.84 -22.92 -5.60
N ASP A 132 -11.90 -22.68 -6.90
CA ASP A 132 -12.35 -23.67 -7.89
C ASP A 132 -11.35 -24.85 -8.00
#